data_AF-A0A7W1R428-F1
#
_entry.id   AF-A0A7W1R428-F1
#
_cell.length_a   1.000
_cell.length_b   1.000
_cell.length_c   1.000
_cell.angle_alpha   90.00
_cell.angle_beta   90.00
_cell.angle_gamma   90.00
#
_symmetry.space_group_name_H-M   'P 1'
#
loop_
_entity.id
_entity.type
_entity.pdbx_description
1 polymer ?
#
loop_
_entity_poly.entity_id
_entity_poly.type
_entity_poly.pdbx_seq_one_letter_code
_entity_poly.pdbx_strand_id
1 'polypeptide(L)'
;SAAFAVQTAIAVAAGSLLSLLPHAWVALGVTLLFAVGAVVLWRSAAESSDGMDEEATALGSSRDREWPAWRIALASFGITFLAEWGDLSQLATAGLAARYDDPQSVFVGALAALLLIASLAVFVGAKLVARLPIRLVRRSAAVLFAAFAVLAASEAVTAFGG
;
A
#
# COMPACT_ATOMS: atom_id res chain seq x y z
N SER A 1 8.88 16.52 -17.35
CA SER A 1 9.43 15.29 -17.97
C SER A 1 8.33 14.56 -18.71
N ALA A 2 8.48 14.24 -19.99
CA ALA A 2 7.44 13.59 -20.81
C ALA A 2 6.88 12.29 -20.20
N ALA A 3 7.72 11.54 -19.48
CA ALA A 3 7.32 10.34 -18.73
C ALA A 3 6.26 10.64 -17.64
N PHE A 4 6.40 11.76 -16.92
CA PHE A 4 5.47 12.18 -15.87
C PHE A 4 4.11 12.60 -16.46
N ALA A 5 4.12 13.25 -17.63
CA ALA A 5 2.90 13.62 -18.32
C ALA A 5 2.14 12.40 -18.87
N VAL A 6 2.85 11.43 -19.45
CA VAL A 6 2.27 10.17 -19.93
C VAL A 6 1.69 9.35 -18.78
N GLN A 7 2.40 9.25 -17.68
CA GLN A 7 1.95 8.56 -16.48
C GLN A 7 0.70 9.21 -15.86
N THR A 8 0.71 10.53 -15.69
CA THR A 8 -0.46 11.26 -15.17
C THR A 8 -1.65 11.11 -16.12
N ALA A 9 -1.42 11.13 -17.43
CA ALA A 9 -2.47 10.88 -18.42
C ALA A 9 -3.04 9.46 -18.30
N ILE A 10 -2.21 8.44 -18.06
CA ILE A 10 -2.67 7.05 -17.85
C ILE A 10 -3.45 6.91 -16.54
N ALA A 11 -2.98 7.48 -15.43
CA ALA A 11 -3.66 7.43 -14.14
C ALA A 11 -5.01 8.17 -14.17
N VAL A 12 -5.05 9.35 -14.81
CA VAL A 12 -6.29 10.11 -15.02
C VAL A 12 -7.21 9.38 -16.00
N ALA A 13 -6.69 8.74 -17.05
CA ALA A 13 -7.50 7.94 -17.96
C ALA A 13 -8.08 6.70 -17.27
N ALA A 14 -7.32 6.01 -16.43
CA ALA A 14 -7.78 4.86 -15.65
C ALA A 14 -8.81 5.27 -14.58
N GLY A 15 -8.57 6.37 -13.87
CA GLY A 15 -9.53 6.96 -12.93
C GLY A 15 -10.80 7.46 -13.62
N SER A 16 -10.66 8.06 -14.80
CA SER A 16 -11.76 8.46 -15.68
C SER A 16 -12.58 7.25 -16.14
N LEU A 17 -11.92 6.17 -16.58
CA LEU A 17 -12.55 4.90 -16.94
C LEU A 17 -13.29 4.24 -15.77
N LEU A 18 -12.72 4.28 -14.57
CA LEU A 18 -13.41 3.85 -13.35
C LEU A 18 -14.60 4.75 -13.00
N SER A 19 -14.50 6.06 -13.25
CA SER A 19 -15.61 7.00 -13.05
C SER A 19 -16.73 6.90 -14.08
N LEU A 20 -16.45 6.28 -15.25
CA LEU A 20 -17.45 5.94 -16.27
C LEU A 20 -18.27 4.70 -15.89
N LEU A 21 -17.78 3.89 -14.96
CA LEU A 21 -18.58 2.80 -14.39
C LEU A 21 -19.64 3.41 -13.46
N PRO A 22 -20.87 2.89 -13.47
CA PRO A 22 -21.87 3.29 -12.49
C PRO A 22 -21.30 3.13 -11.09
N HIS A 23 -21.40 4.17 -10.26
CA HIS A 23 -20.75 4.25 -8.94
C HIS A 23 -21.03 3.01 -8.06
N ALA A 24 -22.20 2.41 -8.25
CA ALA A 24 -22.62 1.18 -7.59
C ALA A 24 -21.69 -0.02 -7.86
N TRP A 25 -21.13 -0.16 -9.08
CA TRP A 25 -20.18 -1.23 -9.42
C TRP A 25 -18.81 -1.03 -8.78
N VAL A 26 -18.35 0.22 -8.69
CA VAL A 26 -17.09 0.56 -8.02
C VAL A 26 -17.21 0.26 -6.52
N ALA A 27 -18.30 0.70 -5.89
CA ALA A 27 -18.56 0.44 -4.47
C ALA A 27 -18.68 -1.06 -4.17
N LEU A 28 -19.31 -1.84 -5.06
CA LEU A 28 -19.39 -3.31 -4.93
C LEU A 28 -17.99 -3.94 -5.04
N GLY A 29 -17.18 -3.51 -6.02
CA GLY A 29 -15.80 -3.99 -6.19
C GLY A 29 -14.93 -3.73 -4.96
N VAL A 30 -15.00 -2.53 -4.40
CA VAL A 30 -14.28 -2.15 -3.17
C VAL A 30 -14.77 -2.97 -1.96
N THR A 31 -16.08 -3.16 -1.83
CA THR A 31 -16.68 -3.99 -0.77
C THR A 31 -16.14 -5.42 -0.82
N LEU A 32 -16.14 -6.04 -2.00
CA LEU A 32 -15.63 -7.40 -2.19
C LEU A 32 -14.13 -7.48 -1.89
N LEU A 33 -13.34 -6.50 -2.34
CA LEU A 33 -11.91 -6.45 -2.08
C LEU A 33 -11.61 -6.47 -0.57
N PHE A 34 -12.27 -5.59 0.19
CA PHE A 34 -12.08 -5.53 1.63
C PHE A 34 -12.62 -6.77 2.35
N ALA A 35 -13.77 -7.30 1.93
CA ALA A 35 -14.35 -8.51 2.52
C ALA A 35 -13.44 -9.73 2.32
N VAL A 36 -12.92 -9.92 1.10
CA VAL A 36 -11.95 -11.00 0.80
C VAL A 36 -10.67 -10.80 1.61
N GLY A 37 -10.14 -9.57 1.65
CA GLY A 37 -8.95 -9.25 2.45
C GLY A 37 -9.14 -9.57 3.94
N ALA A 38 -10.31 -9.25 4.51
CA ALA A 38 -10.65 -9.58 5.89
C ALA A 38 -10.64 -11.09 6.14
N VAL A 39 -11.27 -11.88 5.25
CA VAL A 39 -11.34 -13.34 5.38
C VAL A 39 -9.96 -13.98 5.24
N VAL A 40 -9.16 -13.56 4.25
CA VAL A 40 -7.80 -14.08 4.02
C VAL A 40 -6.92 -13.80 5.23
N LEU A 41 -6.93 -12.56 5.74
CA LEU A 41 -6.13 -12.18 6.91
C LEU A 41 -6.59 -12.92 8.17
N TRP A 42 -7.90 -13.14 8.34
CA TRP A 42 -8.44 -13.87 9.48
C TRP A 42 -8.02 -15.35 9.47
N ARG A 43 -8.10 -16.01 8.31
CA ARG A 43 -7.66 -17.42 8.13
C ARG A 43 -6.15 -17.55 8.33
N SER A 44 -5.38 -16.64 7.74
CA SER A 44 -3.93 -16.60 7.87
C SER A 44 -3.46 -16.30 9.32
N ALA A 45 -4.29 -15.61 10.12
CA ALA A 45 -4.05 -15.44 11.56
C ALA A 45 -4.38 -16.69 12.38
N ALA A 46 -5.24 -17.58 11.89
CA ALA A 46 -5.59 -18.84 12.55
C ALA A 46 -4.58 -19.96 12.25
N GLU A 47 -4.07 -20.05 11.02
CA GLU A 47 -3.08 -21.05 10.57
C GLU A 47 -1.67 -20.82 11.14
N SER A 48 -1.40 -19.62 11.64
CA SER A 48 -0.10 -19.18 12.16
C SER A 48 0.40 -19.86 13.46
N SER A 49 -0.19 -20.99 13.85
CA SER A 49 0.30 -21.81 14.97
C SER A 49 0.92 -23.14 14.54
N ASP A 50 0.77 -23.57 13.28
CA ASP A 50 1.24 -24.89 12.81
C ASP A 50 2.09 -24.80 11.53
N GLY A 51 1.78 -23.85 10.61
CA GLY A 51 2.51 -23.70 9.35
C GLY A 51 3.73 -22.75 9.37
N MET A 52 3.85 -21.91 10.40
CA MET A 52 4.95 -20.94 10.51
C MET A 52 6.33 -21.61 10.62
N ASP A 53 6.38 -22.78 11.26
CA ASP A 53 7.62 -23.51 11.53
C ASP A 53 8.11 -24.28 10.28
N GLU A 54 7.20 -24.81 9.44
CA GLU A 54 7.52 -25.46 8.16
C GLU A 54 7.88 -24.45 7.05
N GLU A 55 7.16 -23.32 6.97
CA GLU A 55 7.43 -22.29 5.96
C GLU A 55 8.72 -21.50 6.29
N ALA A 56 8.98 -21.24 7.58
CA ALA A 56 10.25 -20.62 8.01
C ALA A 56 11.46 -21.55 7.80
N THR A 57 11.29 -22.87 7.89
CA THR A 57 12.36 -23.84 7.59
C THR A 57 12.59 -24.01 6.08
N ALA A 58 11.54 -24.01 5.26
CA ALA A 58 11.65 -24.05 3.79
C ALA A 58 12.19 -22.74 3.17
N LEU A 59 11.82 -21.58 3.74
CA LEU A 59 12.41 -20.28 3.37
C LEU A 59 13.83 -20.11 3.94
N GLY A 60 14.14 -20.78 5.06
CA GLY A 60 15.47 -20.89 5.65
C GLY A 60 16.48 -21.57 4.73
N SER A 61 16.09 -22.65 4.04
CA SER A 61 16.96 -23.34 3.07
C SER A 61 17.16 -22.59 1.75
N SER A 62 16.33 -21.58 1.47
CA SER A 62 16.48 -20.69 0.30
C SER A 62 17.26 -19.40 0.64
N ARG A 63 17.53 -19.18 1.93
CA ARG A 63 18.17 -17.97 2.49
C ARG A 63 19.69 -17.95 2.32
N ASP A 64 20.27 -19.06 1.87
CA ASP A 64 21.70 -19.20 1.53
C ASP A 64 22.12 -18.35 0.31
N ARG A 65 21.14 -17.74 -0.37
CA ARG A 65 21.35 -16.75 -1.41
C ARG A 65 21.54 -15.38 -0.74
N GLU A 66 22.74 -15.12 -0.23
CA GLU A 66 23.15 -13.82 0.32
C GLU A 66 23.07 -12.73 -0.77
N TRP A 67 21.92 -12.05 -0.89
CA TRP A 67 21.83 -10.91 -1.79
C TRP A 67 22.58 -9.74 -1.17
N PRO A 68 23.49 -9.08 -1.90
CA PRO A 68 24.14 -7.89 -1.41
C PRO A 68 23.09 -6.80 -1.12
N ALA A 69 23.29 -6.04 -0.04
CA ALA A 69 22.32 -5.06 0.48
C ALA A 69 21.81 -4.07 -0.59
N TRP A 70 22.65 -3.69 -1.56
CA TRP A 70 22.26 -2.80 -2.65
C TRP A 70 21.19 -3.42 -3.58
N ARG A 71 21.19 -4.75 -3.78
CA ARG A 71 20.16 -5.44 -4.59
C ARG A 71 18.82 -5.47 -3.85
N ILE A 72 18.85 -5.67 -2.54
CA ILE A 72 17.66 -5.63 -1.69
C ILE A 72 17.09 -4.21 -1.70
N ALA A 73 17.95 -3.20 -1.54
CA ALA A 73 17.57 -1.79 -1.61
C ALA A 73 16.96 -1.44 -2.97
N LEU A 74 17.60 -1.84 -4.08
CA LEU A 74 17.12 -1.57 -5.44
C LEU A 74 15.80 -2.29 -5.74
N ALA A 75 15.65 -3.55 -5.31
CA ALA A 75 14.42 -4.31 -5.50
C ALA A 75 13.26 -3.71 -4.67
N SER A 76 13.51 -3.41 -3.39
CA SER A 76 12.52 -2.78 -2.51
C SER A 76 12.12 -1.40 -3.04
N PHE A 77 13.11 -0.60 -3.46
CA PHE A 77 12.88 0.68 -4.11
C PHE A 77 12.02 0.50 -5.37
N GLY A 78 12.37 -0.43 -6.27
CA GLY A 78 11.63 -0.65 -7.50
C GLY A 78 10.17 -1.08 -7.26
N ILE A 79 9.93 -1.98 -6.31
CA ILE A 79 8.58 -2.44 -5.95
C ILE A 79 7.77 -1.29 -5.34
N THR A 80 8.33 -0.58 -4.34
CA THR A 80 7.65 0.55 -3.70
C THR A 80 7.41 1.68 -4.68
N PHE A 81 8.39 2.03 -5.50
CA PHE A 81 8.27 3.06 -6.53
C PHE A 81 7.15 2.76 -7.53
N LEU A 82 7.03 1.51 -7.96
CA LEU A 82 5.97 1.09 -8.87
C LEU A 82 4.60 1.05 -8.16
N ALA A 83 4.57 0.67 -6.88
CA ALA A 83 3.36 0.62 -6.06
C ALA A 83 2.82 2.01 -5.70
N GLU A 84 3.69 2.99 -5.47
CA GLU A 84 3.34 4.38 -5.13
C GLU A 84 3.26 5.30 -6.37
N TRP A 85 3.39 4.73 -7.56
CA TRP A 85 3.36 5.45 -8.83
C TRP A 85 1.96 6.05 -9.06
N GLY A 86 1.85 7.38 -8.92
CA GLY A 86 0.58 8.11 -9.04
C GLY A 86 -0.21 8.27 -7.73
N ASP A 87 0.41 8.04 -6.57
CA ASP A 87 -0.21 8.29 -5.27
C ASP A 87 -0.49 9.80 -5.03
N LEU A 88 -1.45 10.08 -4.15
CA LEU A 88 -1.86 11.42 -3.70
C LEU A 88 -0.68 12.28 -3.24
N SER A 89 0.36 11.67 -2.65
CA SER A 89 1.60 12.37 -2.26
C SER A 89 2.35 13.00 -3.45
N GLN A 90 2.31 12.37 -4.63
CA GLN A 90 2.93 12.88 -5.86
C GLN A 90 2.14 14.06 -6.43
N LEU A 91 0.80 14.00 -6.39
CA LEU A 91 -0.08 15.10 -6.78
C LEU A 91 0.08 16.31 -5.85
N ALA A 92 0.21 16.07 -4.54
CA ALA A 92 0.45 17.13 -3.56
C ALA A 92 1.80 17.82 -3.78
N THR A 93 2.86 17.04 -4.07
CA THR A 93 4.20 17.58 -4.36
C THR A 93 4.21 18.37 -5.67
N ALA A 94 3.53 17.89 -6.71
CA ALA A 94 3.35 18.61 -7.97
C ALA A 94 2.57 19.92 -7.79
N GLY A 95 1.51 19.90 -6.96
CA GLY A 95 0.76 21.09 -6.59
C GLY A 95 1.59 22.13 -5.83
N LEU A 96 2.45 21.68 -4.92
CA LEU A 96 3.42 22.57 -4.25
C LEU A 96 4.40 23.18 -5.25
N ALA A 97 4.99 22.37 -6.14
CA ALA A 97 5.93 22.86 -7.16
C ALA A 97 5.28 23.91 -8.07
N ALA A 98 4.03 23.68 -8.49
CA ALA A 98 3.26 24.62 -9.31
C ALA A 98 2.88 25.91 -8.54
N ARG A 99 2.67 25.83 -7.22
CA ARG A 99 2.30 26.99 -6.39
C ARG A 99 3.48 27.90 -6.06
N TYR A 100 4.64 27.31 -5.79
CA TYR A 100 5.83 28.05 -5.33
C TYR A 100 6.77 28.45 -6.47
N ASP A 101 6.55 27.92 -7.68
CA ASP A 101 7.37 28.16 -8.89
C ASP A 101 8.89 27.93 -8.68
N ASP A 102 9.22 27.15 -7.64
CA ASP A 102 10.57 26.74 -7.26
C ASP A 102 10.61 25.21 -7.10
N PRO A 103 10.79 24.48 -8.21
CA PRO A 103 10.79 23.01 -8.21
C PRO A 103 11.95 22.42 -7.41
N GLN A 104 13.06 23.15 -7.27
CA GLN A 104 14.27 22.65 -6.60
C GLN A 104 14.06 22.60 -5.09
N SER A 105 13.51 23.67 -4.52
CA SER A 105 13.18 23.72 -3.09
C SER A 105 12.12 22.68 -2.72
N VAL A 106 11.10 22.50 -3.55
CA VAL A 106 10.06 21.47 -3.33
C VAL A 106 10.63 20.06 -3.43
N PHE A 107 11.52 19.79 -4.41
CA PHE A 107 12.18 18.49 -4.53
C PHE A 107 13.01 18.16 -3.29
N VAL A 108 13.86 19.08 -2.82
CA VAL A 108 14.70 18.87 -1.64
C VAL A 108 13.85 18.67 -0.40
N GLY A 109 12.80 19.47 -0.21
CA GLY A 109 11.87 19.33 0.91
C GLY A 109 11.13 17.99 0.92
N ALA A 110 10.58 17.58 -0.22
CA ALA A 110 9.87 16.31 -0.37
C ALA A 110 10.81 15.10 -0.17
N LEU A 111 12.02 15.16 -0.73
CA LEU A 111 13.03 14.12 -0.56
C LEU A 111 13.47 14.00 0.91
N ALA A 112 13.71 15.13 1.59
CA ALA A 112 14.07 15.14 3.00
C ALA A 112 12.94 14.57 3.87
N ALA A 113 11.69 14.95 3.61
CA ALA A 113 10.52 14.42 4.32
C ALA A 113 10.39 12.90 4.14
N LEU A 114 10.57 12.40 2.91
CA LEU A 114 10.55 10.98 2.60
C LEU A 114 11.65 10.21 3.34
N LEU A 115 12.89 10.70 3.30
CA LEU A 115 14.01 10.07 3.98
C LEU A 115 13.81 10.03 5.49
N LEU A 116 13.24 11.09 6.08
CA LEU A 116 12.94 11.14 7.51
C LEU A 116 11.87 10.13 7.91
N ILE A 117 10.74 10.09 7.18
CA ILE A 117 9.65 9.15 7.45
C ILE A 117 10.10 7.71 7.24
N ALA A 118 10.83 7.42 6.15
CA ALA A 118 11.37 6.09 5.88
C ALA A 118 12.34 5.64 6.97
N SER A 119 13.26 6.51 7.38
CA SER A 119 14.20 6.23 8.49
C SER A 119 13.43 5.95 9.78
N LEU A 120 12.44 6.78 10.11
CA LEU A 120 11.61 6.60 11.29
C LEU A 120 10.85 5.27 11.23
N ALA A 121 10.27 4.92 10.07
CA ALA A 121 9.56 3.66 9.86
C ALA A 121 10.49 2.44 10.04
N VAL A 122 11.73 2.49 9.56
CA VAL A 122 12.71 1.40 9.77
C VAL A 122 13.11 1.29 11.24
N PHE A 123 13.48 2.39 11.89
CA PHE A 123 13.91 2.38 13.29
C PHE A 123 12.79 2.00 14.27
N VAL A 124 11.59 2.55 14.07
CA VAL A 124 10.42 2.27 14.92
C VAL A 124 9.84 0.91 14.57
N GLY A 125 9.66 0.61 13.28
CA GLY A 125 9.11 -0.65 12.80
C GLY A 125 9.92 -1.86 13.24
N ALA A 126 11.26 -1.80 13.15
CA ALA A 126 12.12 -2.89 13.62
C ALA A 126 11.97 -3.14 15.13
N LYS A 127 11.88 -2.09 15.94
CA LYS A 127 11.66 -2.22 17.39
C LYS A 127 10.25 -2.70 17.75
N LEU A 128 9.24 -2.24 17.01
CA LEU A 128 7.84 -2.54 17.28
C LEU A 128 7.48 -3.96 16.86
N VAL A 129 7.93 -4.40 15.68
CA VAL A 129 7.73 -5.77 15.18
C VAL A 129 8.45 -6.80 16.06
N ALA A 130 9.58 -6.45 16.66
CA ALA A 130 10.25 -7.32 17.63
C ALA A 130 9.46 -7.56 18.93
N ARG A 131 8.44 -6.73 19.22
CA ARG A 131 7.61 -6.82 20.44
C ARG A 131 6.16 -7.22 20.16
N LEU A 132 5.70 -7.12 18.91
CA LEU A 132 4.32 -7.46 18.54
C LEU A 132 4.23 -8.87 17.96
N PRO A 133 3.45 -9.78 18.56
CA PRO A 133 3.20 -11.08 17.96
C PRO A 133 2.45 -10.88 16.63
N ILE A 134 2.97 -11.45 15.56
CA ILE A 134 2.43 -11.35 14.19
C ILE A 134 0.93 -11.70 14.10
N ARG A 135 0.45 -12.56 15.00
CA ARG A 135 -0.96 -12.93 15.14
C ARG A 135 -1.85 -11.75 15.49
N LEU A 136 -1.40 -10.87 16.39
CA LEU A 136 -2.14 -9.67 16.74
C LEU A 136 -2.15 -8.70 15.55
N VAL A 137 -1.02 -8.54 14.85
CA VAL A 137 -0.95 -7.68 13.67
C VAL A 137 -1.92 -8.15 12.58
N ARG A 138 -1.93 -9.45 12.25
CA ARG A 138 -2.86 -10.03 11.27
C ARG A 138 -4.32 -9.93 11.70
N ARG A 139 -4.64 -10.18 12.97
CA ARG A 139 -6.02 -10.02 13.49
C ARG A 139 -6.48 -8.57 13.44
N SER A 140 -5.65 -7.63 13.86
CA SER A 140 -5.98 -6.20 13.78
C SER A 140 -6.22 -5.77 12.34
N ALA A 141 -5.38 -6.23 11.40
CA ALA A 141 -5.57 -5.97 9.97
C ALA A 141 -6.88 -6.59 9.45
N ALA A 142 -7.21 -7.83 9.83
CA ALA A 142 -8.47 -8.47 9.46
C ALA A 142 -9.69 -7.70 9.97
N VAL A 143 -9.66 -7.23 11.22
CA VAL A 143 -10.74 -6.42 11.81
C VAL A 143 -10.88 -5.09 11.07
N LEU A 144 -9.76 -4.43 10.74
CA LEU A 144 -9.78 -3.16 10.00
C LEU A 144 -10.36 -3.35 8.58
N PHE A 145 -9.95 -4.41 7.88
CA PHE A 145 -10.51 -4.76 6.58
C PHE A 145 -12.01 -5.08 6.66
N ALA A 146 -12.45 -5.79 7.71
CA ALA A 146 -13.87 -6.05 7.92
C ALA A 146 -14.65 -4.74 8.15
N ALA A 147 -14.10 -3.81 8.93
CA ALA A 147 -14.71 -2.49 9.13
C ALA A 147 -14.83 -1.71 7.81
N PHE A 148 -13.77 -1.68 6.99
CA PHE A 148 -13.82 -1.04 5.67
C PHE A 148 -14.79 -1.74 4.72
N ALA A 149 -14.90 -3.07 4.77
CA ALA A 149 -15.89 -3.80 3.99
C ALA A 149 -17.33 -3.39 4.35
N VAL A 150 -17.62 -3.22 5.65
CA VAL A 150 -18.94 -2.76 6.12
C VAL A 150 -19.22 -1.34 5.67
N LEU A 151 -18.24 -0.43 5.79
CA LEU A 151 -18.38 0.95 5.33
C LEU A 151 -18.62 1.01 3.81
N ALA A 152 -17.81 0.31 3.02
CA ALA A 152 -17.97 0.23 1.58
C ALA A 152 -19.31 -0.41 1.18
N ALA A 153 -19.78 -1.42 1.92
CA ALA A 153 -21.09 -2.03 1.69
C ALA A 153 -22.23 -1.03 1.91
N SER A 154 -22.12 -0.15 2.91
CA SER A 154 -23.12 0.90 3.15
C SER A 154 -23.20 1.88 1.98
N GLU A 155 -22.04 2.26 1.43
CA GLU A 155 -21.96 3.11 0.23
C GLU A 155 -22.55 2.39 -0.99
N ALA A 156 -22.23 1.10 -1.19
CA ALA A 156 -22.77 0.31 -2.28
C ALA A 156 -24.32 0.24 -2.21
N VAL A 157 -24.88 -0.04 -1.04
CA VAL A 157 -26.34 -0.09 -0.83
C VAL A 157 -26.98 1.25 -1.17
N THR A 158 -26.40 2.37 -0.74
CA THR A 158 -26.91 3.70 -1.11
C THR A 158 -26.81 3.99 -2.60
N ALA A 159 -25.75 3.52 -3.26
CA ALA A 159 -25.54 3.73 -4.69
C ALA A 159 -26.48 2.90 -5.59
N PHE A 160 -26.98 1.76 -5.10
CA PHE A 160 -28.00 0.96 -5.82
C PHE A 160 -29.44 1.39 -5.51
N GLY A 161 -29.67 2.09 -4.38
CA GLY A 161 -30.99 2.54 -3.95
C GLY A 161 -31.37 3.96 -4.37
N GLY A 162 -30.42 4.74 -4.90
CA GLY A 162 -30.60 6.12 -5.37
C GLY A 162 -30.72 6.27 -6.88
#